data_AF-A0A5C7S263-F1
#
_entry.id   AF-A0A5C7S263-F1
#
_cell.length_a   1.000
_cell.length_b   1.000
_cell.length_c   1.000
_cell.angle_alpha   90.00
_cell.angle_beta   90.00
_cell.angle_gamma   90.00
#
_symmetry.space_group_name_H-M   'P 1'
#
loop_
_entity.id
_entity.type
_entity.pdbx_description
1 polymer ?
#
loop_
_entity_poly.entity_id
_entity_poly.type
_entity_poly.pdbx_seq_one_letter_code
_entity_poly.pdbx_strand_id
1 'polypeptide(L)'
;MNKLTMLASALLTALLSQTSIAAPNPNSVFFQDPAIAGSGCPAGTTDYAITPDGQTLTILFDAYSADPGNLTCNIAVPVHVPNGFQVSLMTADYRGFVQGQAELKRSYFFAGDTGPALSTPLSSSSGKEYTQRDNLLTMSETLARCGQDVNLRINSRIRTLNNNSSISVDSLDLNNGMIFHLQYRQCN
;
A
#
# COMPACT_ATOMS: atom_id res chain seq x y z
N MET A 1 24.80 1.50 -74.18
CA MET A 1 24.56 0.51 -73.11
C MET A 1 25.16 1.07 -71.82
N ASN A 2 24.34 1.53 -70.87
CA ASN A 2 24.78 1.75 -69.49
C ASN A 2 23.55 1.56 -68.57
N LYS A 3 23.67 0.60 -67.66
CA LYS A 3 22.68 0.22 -66.65
C LYS A 3 22.82 1.18 -65.46
N LEU A 4 21.73 1.76 -64.95
CA LEU A 4 21.72 2.34 -63.60
C LEU A 4 20.51 1.80 -62.80
N THR A 5 20.88 0.82 -61.97
CA THR A 5 20.32 0.34 -60.71
C THR A 5 19.16 1.11 -60.07
N MET A 6 18.03 0.40 -59.88
CA MET A 6 16.98 0.76 -58.92
C MET A 6 17.45 0.54 -57.48
N LEU A 7 17.26 1.53 -56.62
CA LEU A 7 17.40 1.41 -55.16
C LEU A 7 16.01 1.12 -54.57
N ALA A 8 15.82 -0.06 -53.99
CA ALA A 8 14.62 -0.41 -53.24
C ALA A 8 14.77 0.05 -51.79
N SER A 9 13.99 1.05 -51.37
CA SER A 9 13.86 1.45 -49.96
C SER A 9 12.98 0.44 -49.22
N ALA A 10 13.57 -0.36 -48.33
CA ALA A 10 12.84 -1.17 -47.37
C ALA A 10 12.37 -0.29 -46.20
N LEU A 11 11.06 0.02 -46.14
CA LEU A 11 10.45 0.59 -44.94
C LEU A 11 10.34 -0.50 -43.87
N LEU A 12 11.15 -0.38 -42.81
CA LEU A 12 11.08 -1.23 -41.63
C LEU A 12 10.00 -0.67 -40.69
N THR A 13 8.76 -1.15 -40.80
CA THR A 13 7.68 -0.81 -39.85
C THR A 13 7.93 -1.54 -38.53
N ALA A 14 8.42 -0.82 -37.52
CA ALA A 14 8.51 -1.33 -36.16
C ALA A 14 7.09 -1.53 -35.58
N LEU A 15 6.68 -2.78 -35.35
CA LEU A 15 5.48 -3.10 -34.58
C LEU A 15 5.75 -2.78 -33.10
N LEU A 16 5.14 -1.70 -32.61
CA LEU A 16 5.05 -1.42 -31.18
C LEU A 16 4.01 -2.38 -30.59
N SER A 17 4.48 -3.43 -29.93
CA SER A 17 3.63 -4.30 -29.11
C SER A 17 3.07 -3.49 -27.94
N GLN A 18 1.82 -3.06 -28.05
CA GLN A 18 1.09 -2.45 -26.94
C GLN A 18 0.80 -3.54 -25.92
N THR A 19 1.60 -3.63 -24.86
CA THR A 19 1.25 -4.42 -23.69
C THR A 19 0.08 -3.75 -23.00
N SER A 20 -1.14 -4.22 -23.27
CA SER A 20 -2.33 -3.82 -22.54
C SER A 20 -2.14 -4.24 -21.08
N ILE A 21 -2.00 -3.26 -20.18
CA ILE A 21 -2.06 -3.49 -18.74
C ILE A 21 -3.49 -3.98 -18.46
N ALA A 22 -3.63 -5.27 -18.16
CA ALA A 22 -4.92 -5.85 -17.84
C ALA A 22 -5.42 -5.24 -16.52
N ALA A 23 -6.66 -4.76 -16.50
CA ALA A 23 -7.32 -4.37 -15.27
C ALA A 23 -7.51 -5.60 -14.35
N PRO A 24 -7.61 -5.41 -13.02
CA PRO A 24 -7.88 -6.50 -12.10
C PRO A 24 -9.16 -7.27 -12.48
N ASN A 25 -9.18 -8.57 -12.21
CA ASN A 25 -10.35 -9.39 -12.47
C ASN A 25 -11.52 -8.90 -11.57
N PRO A 26 -12.69 -8.52 -12.12
CA PRO A 26 -13.81 -8.05 -11.31
C PRO A 26 -14.37 -9.12 -10.35
N ASN A 27 -14.01 -10.39 -10.55
CA ASN A 27 -14.37 -11.51 -9.69
C ASN A 27 -13.27 -11.86 -8.67
N SER A 28 -12.20 -11.08 -8.55
CA SER A 28 -11.23 -11.17 -7.45
C SER A 28 -11.34 -9.99 -6.50
N VAL A 29 -10.84 -10.14 -5.29
CA VAL A 29 -10.61 -9.00 -4.38
C VAL A 29 -9.49 -8.14 -4.98
N PHE A 30 -9.57 -6.81 -4.89
CA PHE A 30 -8.45 -5.93 -5.26
C PHE A 30 -8.50 -4.55 -4.58
N PHE A 31 -7.34 -3.92 -4.46
CA PHE A 31 -7.21 -2.54 -4.02
C PHE A 31 -7.63 -1.54 -5.10
N GLN A 32 -8.24 -0.44 -4.67
CA GLN A 32 -8.51 0.73 -5.50
C GLN A 32 -7.67 1.93 -5.02
N ASP A 33 -7.80 3.05 -5.74
CA ASP A 33 -7.05 4.28 -5.48
C ASP A 33 -7.21 4.77 -4.02
N PRO A 34 -6.10 4.94 -3.28
CA PRO A 34 -6.15 5.42 -1.91
C PRO A 34 -6.34 6.93 -1.84
N ALA A 35 -7.03 7.38 -0.79
CA ALA A 35 -7.00 8.78 -0.35
C ALA A 35 -6.05 8.92 0.84
N ILE A 36 -5.12 9.87 0.77
CA ILE A 36 -4.04 10.04 1.76
C ILE A 36 -4.01 11.49 2.24
N ALA A 37 -3.96 11.70 3.56
CA ALA A 37 -3.80 13.03 4.15
C ALA A 37 -3.22 13.00 5.57
N GLY A 38 -2.45 14.02 5.92
CA GLY A 38 -1.99 14.25 7.28
C GLY A 38 -0.82 15.22 7.35
N SER A 39 -0.35 15.51 8.55
CA SER A 39 0.81 16.39 8.75
C SER A 39 2.11 15.79 8.20
N GLY A 40 2.21 14.46 8.10
CA GLY A 40 3.35 13.75 7.52
C GLY A 40 3.21 13.40 6.04
N CYS A 41 2.03 13.60 5.46
CA CYS A 41 1.76 13.39 4.04
C CYS A 41 0.83 14.50 3.53
N PRO A 42 1.36 15.72 3.37
CA PRO A 42 0.65 16.79 2.70
C PRO A 42 0.24 16.40 1.27
N ALA A 43 -0.73 17.13 0.72
CA ALA A 43 -1.15 16.91 -0.66
C ALA A 43 0.04 17.11 -1.63
N GLY A 44 0.24 16.14 -2.54
CA GLY A 44 1.31 16.17 -3.53
C GLY A 44 2.67 15.66 -3.05
N THR A 45 2.76 15.05 -1.86
CA THR A 45 4.01 14.46 -1.32
C THR A 45 3.93 12.94 -1.20
N THR A 46 3.00 12.32 -1.90
CA THR A 46 2.79 10.87 -1.90
C THR A 46 2.47 10.41 -3.30
N ASP A 47 3.03 9.27 -3.68
CA ASP A 47 2.69 8.55 -4.92
C ASP A 47 2.25 7.12 -4.56
N TYR A 48 1.52 6.46 -5.44
CA TYR A 48 1.11 5.08 -5.22
C TYR A 48 1.03 4.27 -6.52
N ALA A 49 1.20 2.96 -6.37
CA ALA A 49 1.08 2.00 -7.46
C ALA A 49 0.31 0.77 -7.00
N ILE A 50 -0.58 0.27 -7.86
CA ILE A 50 -1.32 -0.97 -7.67
C ILE A 50 -0.85 -1.97 -8.71
N THR A 51 -0.55 -3.21 -8.32
CA THR A 51 -0.17 -4.26 -9.26
C THR A 51 -1.30 -4.58 -10.24
N PRO A 52 -1.03 -5.09 -11.45
CA PRO A 52 -2.09 -5.38 -12.43
C PRO A 52 -3.18 -6.35 -11.94
N ASP A 53 -2.83 -7.28 -11.03
CA ASP A 53 -3.78 -8.19 -10.38
C ASP A 53 -4.56 -7.54 -9.23
N GLY A 54 -4.20 -6.32 -8.83
CA GLY A 54 -4.84 -5.57 -7.76
C GLY A 54 -4.48 -6.01 -6.34
N GLN A 55 -3.51 -6.92 -6.19
CA GLN A 55 -3.22 -7.60 -4.92
C GLN A 55 -2.20 -6.87 -4.05
N THR A 56 -1.41 -5.97 -4.64
CA THR A 56 -0.43 -5.17 -3.91
C THR A 56 -0.66 -3.69 -4.19
N LEU A 57 -0.74 -2.89 -3.13
CA LEU A 57 -0.73 -1.44 -3.17
C LEU A 57 0.55 -0.95 -2.48
N THR A 58 1.41 -0.27 -3.23
CA THR A 58 2.59 0.42 -2.69
C THR A 58 2.29 1.91 -2.63
N ILE A 59 2.60 2.54 -1.49
CA ILE A 59 2.55 3.99 -1.30
C ILE A 59 3.97 4.46 -0.99
N LEU A 60 4.42 5.49 -1.69
CA LEU A 60 5.69 6.18 -1.46
C LEU A 60 5.42 7.53 -0.79
N PHE A 61 6.30 7.92 0.13
CA PHE A 61 6.19 9.17 0.87
C PHE A 61 7.43 10.04 0.67
N ASP A 62 7.22 11.27 0.22
CA ASP A 62 8.32 12.23 0.04
C ASP A 62 8.54 13.10 1.29
N ALA A 63 7.49 13.29 2.10
CA ALA A 63 7.48 14.23 3.22
C ALA A 63 7.23 13.59 4.60
N TYR A 64 7.17 12.25 4.68
CA TYR A 64 6.86 11.58 5.95
C TYR A 64 8.11 11.36 6.81
N SER A 65 8.73 12.47 7.21
CA SER A 65 9.96 12.50 7.98
C SER A 65 9.92 13.55 9.09
N ALA A 66 10.45 13.23 10.27
CA ALA A 66 10.46 14.08 11.45
C ALA A 66 11.86 14.12 12.08
N ASP A 67 12.39 15.32 12.36
CA ASP A 67 13.72 15.53 12.97
C ASP A 67 13.80 16.87 13.74
N PRO A 68 13.52 16.89 15.06
CA PRO A 68 12.57 16.04 15.77
C PRO A 68 11.12 16.37 15.36
N GLY A 69 10.15 15.52 15.69
CA GLY A 69 8.75 15.84 15.44
C GLY A 69 7.76 14.73 15.75
N ASN A 70 6.49 15.04 15.51
CA ASN A 70 5.36 14.13 15.65
C ASN A 70 4.42 14.37 14.46
N LEU A 71 4.44 13.46 13.49
CA LEU A 71 3.70 13.58 12.24
C LEU A 71 2.76 12.40 12.08
N THR A 72 1.65 12.65 11.40
CA THR A 72 0.60 11.64 11.19
C THR A 72 0.22 11.55 9.72
N CYS A 73 -0.18 10.35 9.33
CA CYS A 73 -0.77 10.05 8.03
C CYS A 73 -2.02 9.20 8.22
N ASN A 74 -3.10 9.57 7.54
CA ASN A 74 -4.34 8.82 7.50
C ASN A 74 -4.59 8.42 6.04
N ILE A 75 -4.84 7.14 5.83
CA ILE A 75 -5.01 6.53 4.52
C ILE A 75 -6.35 5.81 4.50
N ALA A 76 -7.13 6.04 3.46
CA ALA A 76 -8.37 5.33 3.18
C ALA A 76 -8.21 4.60 1.84
N VAL A 77 -8.28 3.28 1.87
CA VAL A 77 -8.10 2.42 0.70
C VAL A 77 -9.41 1.68 0.43
N PRO A 78 -10.15 2.02 -0.63
CA PRO A 78 -11.27 1.20 -1.05
C PRO A 78 -10.77 -0.16 -1.54
N VAL A 79 -11.48 -1.22 -1.17
CA VAL A 79 -11.19 -2.60 -1.54
C VAL A 79 -12.44 -3.19 -2.17
N HIS A 80 -12.32 -3.63 -3.42
CA HIS A 80 -13.38 -4.35 -4.12
C HIS A 80 -13.49 -5.76 -3.55
N VAL A 81 -14.70 -6.19 -3.21
CA VAL A 81 -14.95 -7.55 -2.67
C VAL A 81 -16.12 -8.18 -3.43
N PRO A 82 -15.87 -9.15 -4.33
CA PRO A 82 -16.93 -9.83 -5.04
C PRO A 82 -17.69 -10.82 -4.16
N ASN A 83 -18.88 -11.21 -4.61
CA ASN A 83 -19.70 -12.21 -3.94
C ASN A 83 -18.92 -13.52 -3.71
N GLY A 84 -19.05 -14.09 -2.51
CA GLY A 84 -18.37 -15.32 -2.12
C GLY A 84 -16.94 -15.13 -1.58
N PHE A 85 -16.44 -13.90 -1.52
CA PHE A 85 -15.13 -13.57 -0.92
C PHE A 85 -15.29 -12.80 0.40
N GLN A 86 -14.26 -12.94 1.25
CA GLN A 86 -14.04 -12.09 2.41
C GLN A 86 -12.58 -11.65 2.42
N VAL A 87 -12.29 -10.52 3.09
CA VAL A 87 -10.92 -10.06 3.33
C VAL A 87 -10.59 -10.30 4.80
N SER A 88 -9.63 -11.20 5.08
CA SER A 88 -9.30 -11.60 6.47
C SER A 88 -7.82 -11.59 6.84
N LEU A 89 -6.92 -11.54 5.86
CA LEU A 89 -5.50 -11.34 6.11
C LEU A 89 -4.93 -10.31 5.13
N MET A 90 -4.24 -9.32 5.68
CA MET A 90 -3.48 -8.34 4.92
C MET A 90 -2.14 -8.16 5.62
N THR A 91 -1.07 -7.95 4.88
CA THR A 91 0.22 -7.55 5.45
C THR A 91 0.49 -6.11 5.10
N ALA A 92 1.06 -5.37 6.05
CA ALA A 92 1.51 -4.01 5.86
C ALA A 92 3.00 -3.92 6.19
N ASP A 93 3.83 -3.63 5.19
CA ASP A 93 5.28 -3.50 5.33
C ASP A 93 5.67 -2.02 5.24
N TYR A 94 6.12 -1.46 6.37
CA TYR A 94 6.68 -0.12 6.44
C TYR A 94 8.19 -0.19 6.28
N ARG A 95 8.75 0.66 5.42
CA ARG A 95 10.20 0.85 5.30
C ARG A 95 10.55 2.32 5.57
N GLY A 96 11.70 2.54 6.17
CA GLY A 96 12.23 3.89 6.41
C GLY A 96 13.51 3.88 7.22
N PHE A 97 13.93 5.07 7.63
CA PHE A 97 15.15 5.29 8.39
C PHE A 97 14.87 5.79 9.81
N VAL A 98 15.72 5.42 10.77
CA VAL A 98 15.66 5.93 12.14
C VAL A 98 17.05 6.21 12.71
N GLN A 99 17.21 7.35 13.37
CA GLN A 99 18.37 7.68 14.20
C GLN A 99 17.90 8.24 15.55
N GLY A 100 18.61 7.89 16.62
CA GLY A 100 18.21 8.19 17.99
C GLY A 100 17.11 7.23 18.48
N GLN A 101 16.07 7.78 19.12
CA GLN A 101 14.93 7.05 19.66
C GLN A 101 13.62 7.62 19.10
N ALA A 102 12.82 6.77 18.48
CA ALA A 102 11.55 7.13 17.86
C ALA A 102 10.50 6.02 18.04
N GLU A 103 9.28 6.31 17.61
CA GLU A 103 8.15 5.40 17.68
C GLU A 103 7.35 5.46 16.38
N LEU A 104 7.05 4.28 15.82
CA LEU A 104 6.08 4.10 14.74
C LEU A 104 4.80 3.49 15.34
N LYS A 105 3.73 4.30 15.41
CA LYS A 105 2.41 3.87 15.86
C LYS A 105 1.47 3.75 14.65
N ARG A 106 0.65 2.70 14.59
CA ARG A 106 -0.30 2.48 13.51
C ARG A 106 -1.54 1.71 13.95
N SER A 107 -2.63 1.81 13.20
CA SER A 107 -3.86 1.04 13.41
C SER A 107 -4.53 0.79 12.07
N TYR A 108 -5.18 -0.37 11.94
CA TYR A 108 -5.82 -0.81 10.70
C TYR A 108 -7.23 -1.31 11.01
N PHE A 109 -8.22 -0.84 10.27
CA PHE A 109 -9.62 -1.18 10.49
C PHE A 109 -10.46 -0.90 9.26
N PHE A 110 -11.59 -1.59 9.10
CA PHE A 110 -12.57 -1.21 8.10
C PHE A 110 -13.44 -0.06 8.61
N ALA A 111 -13.88 0.82 7.71
CA ALA A 111 -14.77 1.93 8.07
C ALA A 111 -16.02 1.43 8.80
N GLY A 112 -16.34 2.05 9.92
CA GLY A 112 -17.42 1.63 10.83
C GLY A 112 -16.95 0.85 12.06
N ASP A 113 -15.67 0.47 12.12
CA ASP A 113 -15.05 -0.23 13.26
C ASP A 113 -13.87 0.58 13.85
N THR A 114 -13.27 0.11 14.95
CA THR A 114 -12.02 0.63 15.52
C THR A 114 -11.02 -0.51 15.72
N GLY A 115 -9.88 -0.42 15.05
CA GLY A 115 -8.82 -1.43 15.15
C GLY A 115 -7.86 -1.18 16.31
N PRO A 116 -7.21 -2.22 16.84
CA PRO A 116 -6.18 -2.06 17.85
C PRO A 116 -5.00 -1.23 17.31
N ALA A 117 -4.39 -0.42 18.18
CA ALA A 117 -3.19 0.31 17.84
C ALA A 117 -1.95 -0.56 18.10
N LEU A 118 -1.09 -0.66 17.10
CA LEU A 118 0.25 -1.23 17.20
C LEU A 118 1.26 -0.11 17.45
N SER A 119 2.23 -0.34 18.34
CA SER A 119 3.36 0.57 18.56
C SER A 119 4.67 -0.19 18.47
N THR A 120 5.60 0.33 17.66
CA THR A 120 6.95 -0.20 17.52
C THR A 120 7.94 0.88 17.93
N PRO A 121 8.64 0.71 19.06
CA PRO A 121 9.79 1.56 19.37
C PRO A 121 10.93 1.25 18.41
N LEU A 122 11.55 2.29 17.87
CA LEU A 122 12.68 2.21 16.95
C LEU A 122 13.85 2.98 17.55
N SER A 123 15.04 2.39 17.51
CA SER A 123 16.25 3.01 18.06
C SER A 123 17.51 2.60 17.30
N SER A 124 18.37 3.57 17.05
CA SER A 124 19.72 3.40 16.50
C SER A 124 20.59 4.62 16.78
N SER A 125 21.73 4.45 17.46
CA SER A 125 22.64 5.58 17.73
C SER A 125 23.30 6.15 16.47
N SER A 126 23.63 5.30 15.51
CA SER A 126 24.31 5.65 14.25
C SER A 126 23.36 5.86 13.06
N GLY A 127 22.05 5.73 13.28
CA GLY A 127 21.10 5.61 12.18
C GLY A 127 21.01 4.18 11.64
N LYS A 128 19.84 3.77 11.12
CA LYS A 128 19.64 2.52 10.37
C LYS A 128 18.36 2.56 9.55
N GLU A 129 18.35 1.81 8.46
CA GLU A 129 17.12 1.39 7.80
C GLU A 129 16.33 0.41 8.67
N TYR A 130 15.01 0.45 8.57
CA TYR A 130 14.12 -0.51 9.20
C TYR A 130 13.06 -1.02 8.23
N THR A 131 12.63 -2.26 8.46
CA THR A 131 11.40 -2.81 7.89
C THR A 131 10.52 -3.28 9.04
N GLN A 132 9.32 -2.73 9.14
CA GLN A 132 8.29 -3.15 10.10
C GLN A 132 7.17 -3.84 9.34
N ARG A 133 7.07 -5.17 9.50
CA ARG A 133 5.98 -5.97 8.97
C ARG A 133 4.89 -6.16 10.00
N ASP A 134 3.67 -5.78 9.64
CA ASP A 134 2.47 -6.05 10.43
C ASP A 134 1.64 -7.12 9.73
N ASN A 135 1.33 -8.21 10.45
CA ASN A 135 0.39 -9.23 9.99
C ASN A 135 -1.00 -8.86 10.50
N LEU A 136 -1.84 -8.34 9.61
CA LEU A 136 -3.21 -7.96 9.90
C LEU A 136 -4.10 -9.19 9.69
N LEU A 137 -4.06 -10.12 10.65
CA LEU A 137 -5.21 -11.00 10.84
C LEU A 137 -6.33 -10.06 11.26
N THR A 138 -7.39 -9.91 10.47
CA THR A 138 -8.48 -9.00 10.80
C THR A 138 -8.96 -9.32 12.22
N MET A 139 -8.59 -8.47 13.18
CA MET A 139 -9.01 -8.47 14.57
C MET A 139 -10.47 -7.97 14.67
N SER A 140 -11.31 -8.41 13.75
CA SER A 140 -12.73 -8.12 13.78
C SER A 140 -13.46 -9.41 13.42
N GLU A 141 -14.18 -9.91 14.41
CA GLU A 141 -15.27 -10.87 14.22
C GLU A 141 -16.36 -10.31 13.28
N THR A 142 -16.26 -9.03 12.86
CA THR A 142 -17.05 -8.48 11.76
C THR A 142 -16.41 -8.89 10.43
N LEU A 143 -16.76 -10.11 10.01
CA LEU A 143 -16.68 -10.52 8.62
C LEU A 143 -17.26 -9.39 7.76
N ALA A 144 -16.48 -8.87 6.79
CA ALA A 144 -17.07 -8.07 5.71
C ALA A 144 -18.27 -8.87 5.17
N ARG A 145 -19.45 -8.23 5.11
CA ARG A 145 -20.65 -8.91 4.58
C ARG A 145 -20.30 -9.46 3.20
N CYS A 146 -20.69 -10.71 2.92
CA CYS A 146 -20.47 -11.38 1.63
C CYS A 146 -20.61 -10.39 0.45
N GLY A 147 -19.54 -10.18 -0.32
CA GLY A 147 -19.61 -9.40 -1.56
C GLY A 147 -19.90 -7.89 -1.41
N GLN A 148 -19.47 -7.28 -0.31
CA GLN A 148 -19.57 -5.83 -0.12
C GLN A 148 -18.17 -5.21 -0.12
N ASP A 149 -17.99 -4.21 -0.97
CA ASP A 149 -16.80 -3.37 -0.97
C ASP A 149 -16.60 -2.74 0.42
N VAL A 150 -15.35 -2.68 0.85
CA VAL A 150 -14.96 -2.15 2.15
C VAL A 150 -13.97 -1.01 1.98
N ASN A 151 -13.87 -0.14 2.99
CA ASN A 151 -12.86 0.90 3.02
C ASN A 151 -11.89 0.62 4.17
N LEU A 152 -10.68 0.19 3.83
CA LEU A 152 -9.59 -0.01 4.79
C LEU A 152 -9.05 1.35 5.23
N ARG A 153 -9.13 1.61 6.53
CA ARG A 153 -8.54 2.78 7.17
C ARG A 153 -7.22 2.39 7.82
N ILE A 154 -6.20 3.18 7.52
CA ILE A 154 -4.87 3.07 8.12
C ILE A 154 -4.54 4.42 8.72
N ASN A 155 -4.36 4.45 10.03
CA ASN A 155 -3.82 5.62 10.71
C ASN A 155 -2.38 5.28 11.10
N SER A 156 -1.43 6.14 10.77
CA SER A 156 -0.02 5.99 11.16
C SER A 156 0.52 7.29 11.76
N ARG A 157 1.50 7.15 12.64
CA ARG A 157 2.20 8.25 13.31
C ARG A 157 3.67 7.88 13.51
N ILE A 158 4.55 8.78 13.09
CA ILE A 158 5.96 8.78 13.50
C ILE A 158 6.18 9.84 14.58
N ARG A 159 6.95 9.50 15.62
CA ARG A 159 7.28 10.43 16.70
C ARG A 159 8.70 10.21 17.17
N THR A 160 9.48 11.28 17.25
CA THR A 160 10.79 11.27 17.90
C THR A 160 10.62 11.42 19.42
N LEU A 161 11.44 10.72 20.21
CA LEU A 161 11.31 10.71 21.68
C LEU A 161 12.18 11.76 22.37
N ASN A 162 13.13 12.34 21.65
CA ASN A 162 13.99 13.43 22.12
C ASN A 162 14.41 14.31 20.93
N ASN A 163 15.12 15.40 21.24
CA ASN A 163 15.50 16.42 20.24
C ASN A 163 16.69 16.02 19.35
N ASN A 164 17.35 14.89 19.62
CA ASN A 164 18.50 14.40 18.85
C ASN A 164 18.15 13.12 18.09
N SER A 165 16.88 12.98 17.69
CA SER A 165 16.35 11.80 17.02
C SER A 165 15.58 12.20 15.77
N SER A 166 15.68 11.37 14.74
CA SER A 166 14.98 11.50 13.48
C SER A 166 14.35 10.16 13.06
N ILE A 167 13.27 10.24 12.30
CA ILE A 167 12.57 9.08 11.74
C ILE A 167 11.92 9.46 10.41
N SER A 168 12.00 8.59 9.41
CA SER A 168 11.22 8.67 8.17
C SER A 168 10.46 7.37 7.92
N VAL A 169 9.39 7.48 7.16
CA VAL A 169 8.76 6.36 6.45
C VAL A 169 8.86 6.68 4.98
N ASP A 170 9.52 5.82 4.21
CA ASP A 170 9.73 6.04 2.78
C ASP A 170 8.66 5.32 1.96
N SER A 171 8.18 4.17 2.46
CA SER A 171 7.13 3.42 1.78
C SER A 171 6.26 2.59 2.73
N LEU A 172 5.02 2.36 2.30
CA LEU A 172 4.08 1.39 2.83
C LEU A 172 3.66 0.44 1.72
N ASP A 173 3.97 -0.84 1.83
CA ASP A 173 3.42 -1.88 0.95
C ASP A 173 2.29 -2.63 1.65
N LEU A 174 1.10 -2.61 1.06
CA LEU A 174 -0.02 -3.45 1.43
C LEU A 174 -0.07 -4.63 0.49
N ASN A 175 -0.11 -5.82 1.04
CA ASN A 175 -0.37 -7.04 0.28
C ASN A 175 -1.59 -7.73 0.87
N ASN A 176 -2.58 -8.03 0.03
CA ASN A 176 -3.72 -8.80 0.47
C ASN A 176 -3.38 -10.30 0.41
N GLY A 177 -2.97 -10.85 1.54
CA GLY A 177 -2.86 -12.30 1.71
C GLY A 177 -4.26 -12.91 1.73
N MET A 178 -4.85 -13.20 0.57
CA MET A 178 -6.13 -13.93 0.54
C MET A 178 -5.95 -15.31 1.17
N ILE A 179 -6.34 -15.47 2.43
CA ILE A 179 -6.45 -16.79 3.04
C ILE A 179 -7.89 -17.27 2.82
N PHE A 180 -8.03 -18.23 1.92
CA PHE A 180 -9.22 -19.05 1.81
C PHE A 180 -9.32 -19.95 3.05
N HIS A 181 -10.04 -19.50 4.07
CA HIS A 181 -10.63 -20.42 5.03
C HIS A 181 -12.06 -20.70 4.57
N LEU A 182 -12.28 -21.89 4.00
CA LEU A 182 -13.62 -22.35 3.62
C LEU A 182 -14.44 -22.61 4.91
N GLN A 183 -14.99 -21.56 5.50
CA GLN A 183 -16.10 -21.65 6.44
C GLN A 183 -17.33 -21.06 5.75
N TYR A 184 -18.12 -21.93 5.13
CA TYR A 184 -19.37 -21.53 4.50
C TYR A 184 -20.49 -21.49 5.54
N ARG A 185 -21.19 -20.37 5.61
CA ARG A 185 -22.62 -20.34 5.91
C ARG A 185 -23.29 -19.65 4.73
N GLN A 186 -24.45 -20.18 4.33
CA GLN A 186 -25.25 -19.59 3.28
C GLN A 186 -25.65 -18.17 3.72
N CYS A 187 -25.19 -17.16 2.98
CA CYS A 187 -25.67 -15.80 3.10
C CYS A 187 -27.12 -15.82 2.57
N ASN A 188 -28.11 -15.65 3.47
CA ASN A 188 -29.54 -15.53 3.14
C ASN A 188 -29.91 -14.06 2.97
#